data_AF-E9HQB4-F1
#
_entry.id   AF-E9HQB4-F1
#
_cell.length_a   1.000
_cell.length_b   1.000
_cell.length_c   1.000
_cell.angle_alpha   90.00
_cell.angle_beta   90.00
_cell.angle_gamma   90.00
#
_symmetry.space_group_name_H-M   'P 1'
#
loop_
_entity.id
_entity.type
_entity.pdbx_description
1 polymer ?
#
loop_
_entity_poly.entity_id
_entity_poly.type
_entity_poly.pdbx_seq_one_letter_code
_entity_poly.pdbx_strand_id
1 'polypeptide(L)'
;MAWDWQSRDKIDNAFRAVDITIEWLQRLVERLNGGLASAAMERLSPVLFPPTQLQAVVTEIKNNLPTGWALTPAAQTGNMWKSYQEATVTAAWIENGIRLFIHIPIFEFTMTLTLYRVISLARASTNGSTSLQYTGLPQYLATSPDQQTFIELSAEMIGPCRSAKQAICPISRAVSQKNNKGACSVAIFLADNHRIEENCAVVVTPWTGQDAVYLGHRRWGLSATNVTRLVVTCPHHATGPNSYTIDTPAISIFEIPMSCTAQSDDWIFQASFRKDTHRKWITRTAPQLADLKIPGRPLFTTPDEIQHPDQTDRSKLPRHHLQELTAGMIHQMDGLSDLEHMRLNTELEVS
;
A
#
# COMPACT_ATOMS: atom_id res chain seq x y z
N MET A 1 35.11 -76.18 -23.04
CA MET A 1 33.95 -75.27 -22.92
C MET A 1 34.49 -73.84 -22.87
N ALA A 2 34.65 -73.22 -24.05
CA ALA A 2 34.98 -71.80 -24.14
C ALA A 2 33.67 -71.04 -23.94
N TRP A 3 33.52 -70.40 -22.78
CA TRP A 3 32.43 -69.46 -22.56
C TRP A 3 32.66 -68.29 -23.52
N ASP A 4 31.66 -68.01 -24.35
CA ASP A 4 31.67 -66.92 -25.31
C ASP A 4 31.77 -65.58 -24.56
N TRP A 5 32.95 -64.97 -24.54
CA TRP A 5 33.21 -63.67 -23.92
C TRP A 5 32.28 -62.58 -24.45
N GLN A 6 31.86 -62.71 -25.72
CA GLN A 6 30.92 -61.82 -26.37
C GLN A 6 29.51 -61.91 -25.76
N SER A 7 29.16 -63.05 -25.14
CA SER A 7 27.91 -63.23 -24.39
C SER A 7 27.97 -62.65 -22.97
N ARG A 8 29.14 -62.63 -22.32
CA ARG A 8 29.30 -62.04 -20.98
C ARG A 8 29.26 -60.51 -21.01
N ASP A 9 29.97 -59.90 -21.96
CA ASP A 9 29.94 -58.44 -22.12
C ASP A 9 28.54 -57.92 -22.46
N LYS A 10 27.75 -58.68 -23.21
CA LYS A 10 26.34 -58.34 -23.48
C LYS A 10 25.47 -58.37 -22.23
N ILE A 11 25.70 -59.33 -21.34
CA ILE A 11 24.96 -59.46 -20.07
C ILE A 11 25.36 -58.32 -19.12
N ASP A 12 26.65 -58.03 -18.98
CA ASP A 12 27.13 -56.95 -18.11
C ASP A 12 26.66 -55.57 -18.61
N ASN A 13 26.64 -55.35 -19.92
CA ASN A 13 26.07 -54.14 -20.51
C ASN A 13 24.55 -54.05 -20.30
N ALA A 14 23.82 -55.16 -20.35
CA ALA A 14 22.39 -55.18 -20.07
C ALA A 14 22.09 -54.86 -18.60
N PHE A 15 22.83 -55.44 -17.64
CA PHE A 15 22.68 -55.10 -16.22
C PHE A 15 23.01 -53.64 -15.94
N ARG A 16 24.09 -53.11 -16.52
CA ARG A 16 24.40 -51.67 -16.42
C ARG A 16 23.29 -50.79 -16.98
N ALA A 17 22.70 -51.17 -18.11
CA ALA A 17 21.57 -50.43 -18.68
C ALA A 17 20.34 -50.47 -17.76
N VAL A 18 20.07 -51.60 -17.11
CA VAL A 18 19.00 -51.74 -16.11
C VAL A 18 19.27 -50.86 -14.89
N ASP A 19 20.48 -50.88 -14.34
CA ASP A 19 20.86 -50.05 -13.18
C ASP A 19 20.69 -48.56 -13.47
N ILE A 20 21.17 -48.10 -14.63
CA ILE A 20 20.99 -46.70 -15.08
C ILE A 20 19.49 -46.36 -15.21
N THR A 21 18.68 -47.29 -15.71
CA THR A 21 17.24 -47.09 -15.87
C THR A 21 16.53 -47.01 -14.52
N ILE A 22 16.91 -47.84 -13.55
CA ILE A 22 16.37 -47.82 -12.19
C ILE A 22 16.72 -46.49 -11.51
N GLU A 23 17.98 -46.06 -11.59
CA GLU A 23 18.39 -44.75 -11.04
C GLU A 23 17.61 -43.60 -11.68
N TRP A 24 17.40 -43.66 -13.00
CA TRP A 24 16.61 -42.65 -13.70
C TRP A 24 15.15 -42.63 -13.24
N LEU A 25 14.52 -43.80 -13.07
CA LEU A 25 13.15 -43.92 -12.55
C LEU A 25 13.04 -43.39 -11.13
N GLN A 26 14.00 -43.71 -10.26
CA GLN A 26 14.03 -43.20 -8.88
C GLN A 26 14.08 -41.67 -8.86
N ARG A 27 14.99 -41.06 -9.63
CA ARG A 27 15.07 -39.60 -9.75
C ARG A 27 13.79 -38.99 -10.31
N LEU A 28 13.13 -39.66 -11.26
CA LEU A 28 11.87 -39.19 -11.82
C LEU A 28 10.75 -39.19 -10.78
N VAL A 29 10.63 -40.26 -9.99
CA VAL A 29 9.67 -40.37 -8.89
C VAL A 29 9.92 -39.30 -7.82
N GLU A 30 11.17 -39.08 -7.41
CA GLU A 30 11.53 -38.05 -6.44
C GLU A 30 11.17 -36.64 -6.93
N ARG A 31 11.49 -36.34 -8.19
CA ARG A 31 11.14 -35.05 -8.81
C ARG A 31 9.63 -34.86 -8.89
N LEU A 32 8.89 -35.90 -9.28
CA LEU A 32 7.43 -35.86 -9.35
C LEU A 32 6.83 -35.61 -7.96
N ASN A 33 7.35 -36.30 -6.93
CA ASN A 33 6.92 -36.10 -5.56
C ASN A 33 7.14 -34.65 -5.10
N GLY A 34 8.31 -34.08 -5.36
CA GLY A 34 8.59 -32.66 -5.08
C GLY A 34 7.68 -31.70 -5.86
N GLY A 35 7.35 -32.06 -7.11
CA GLY A 35 6.37 -31.33 -7.92
C GLY A 35 4.97 -31.33 -7.30
N LEU A 36 4.45 -32.52 -6.94
CA LEU A 36 3.14 -32.69 -6.34
C LEU A 36 3.04 -32.02 -4.96
N ALA A 37 4.10 -32.10 -4.14
CA ALA A 37 4.19 -31.37 -2.89
C ALA A 37 4.10 -29.84 -3.12
N SER A 38 4.69 -29.33 -4.20
CA SER A 38 4.57 -27.91 -4.56
C SER A 38 3.13 -27.55 -4.95
N ALA A 39 2.47 -28.40 -5.74
CA ALA A 39 1.07 -28.20 -6.12
C ALA A 39 0.12 -28.24 -4.90
N ALA A 40 0.39 -29.09 -3.91
CA ALA A 40 -0.35 -29.13 -2.65
C ALA A 40 -0.18 -27.84 -1.83
N MET A 41 0.90 -27.09 -2.04
CA MET A 41 1.12 -25.75 -1.50
C MET A 41 0.63 -24.64 -2.45
N GLU A 42 -0.22 -24.97 -3.41
CA GLU A 42 -0.76 -24.07 -4.44
C GLU A 42 0.29 -23.45 -5.37
N ARG A 43 1.46 -24.09 -5.51
CA ARG A 43 2.60 -23.57 -6.27
C ARG A 43 2.86 -24.39 -7.52
N LEU A 44 3.08 -23.69 -8.62
CA LEU A 44 3.46 -24.33 -9.87
C LEU A 44 4.93 -24.79 -9.83
N SER A 45 5.15 -26.07 -10.13
CA SER A 45 6.49 -26.65 -10.23
C SER A 45 6.92 -26.79 -11.69
N PRO A 46 8.16 -26.39 -12.06
CA PRO A 46 8.74 -26.66 -13.38
C PRO A 46 8.83 -28.15 -13.73
N VAL A 47 8.76 -29.03 -12.73
CA VAL A 47 8.74 -30.49 -12.95
C VAL A 47 7.37 -30.95 -13.47
N LEU A 48 6.28 -30.39 -12.91
CA LEU A 48 4.92 -30.74 -13.32
C LEU A 48 4.51 -30.06 -14.61
N PHE A 49 5.01 -28.85 -14.85
CA PHE A 49 4.71 -28.07 -16.03
C PHE A 49 5.98 -27.37 -16.53
N PRO A 50 6.62 -27.85 -17.62
CA PRO A 50 7.90 -27.34 -18.10
C PRO A 50 7.86 -25.86 -18.53
N PRO A 51 8.96 -25.10 -18.40
CA PRO A 51 9.00 -23.67 -18.73
C PRO A 51 8.65 -23.35 -20.18
N THR A 52 9.02 -24.23 -21.12
CA THR A 52 8.69 -24.08 -22.54
C THR A 52 7.18 -24.18 -22.81
N GLN A 53 6.49 -25.06 -22.07
CA GLN A 53 5.03 -25.20 -22.16
C GLN A 53 4.35 -23.99 -21.52
N LEU A 54 4.83 -23.52 -20.37
CA LEU A 54 4.33 -22.30 -19.75
C LEU A 54 4.48 -21.08 -20.64
N GLN A 55 5.64 -20.91 -21.27
CA GLN A 55 5.86 -19.82 -22.21
C GLN A 55 4.91 -19.88 -23.40
N ALA A 56 4.66 -21.07 -23.95
CA ALA A 56 3.71 -21.26 -25.05
C ALA A 56 2.29 -20.86 -24.63
N VAL A 57 1.81 -21.35 -23.48
CA VAL A 57 0.48 -21.01 -22.94
C VAL A 57 0.36 -19.52 -22.63
N VAL A 58 1.36 -18.92 -21.98
CA VAL A 58 1.37 -17.47 -21.69
C VAL A 58 1.33 -16.66 -22.98
N THR A 59 2.04 -17.08 -24.03
CA THR A 59 2.01 -16.41 -25.34
C THR A 59 0.65 -16.55 -26.01
N GLU A 60 0.04 -17.72 -25.93
CA GLU A 60 -1.30 -17.97 -26.46
C GLU A 60 -2.35 -17.14 -25.74
N ILE A 61 -2.32 -17.09 -24.40
CA ILE A 61 -3.20 -16.22 -23.61
C ILE A 61 -3.01 -14.77 -24.05
N LYS A 62 -1.76 -14.29 -24.13
CA LYS A 62 -1.45 -12.92 -24.55
C LYS A 62 -2.12 -12.54 -25.87
N ASN A 63 -2.12 -13.46 -26.83
CA ASN A 63 -2.65 -13.23 -28.18
C ASN A 63 -4.18 -13.26 -28.24
N ASN A 64 -4.84 -13.89 -27.26
CA ASN A 64 -6.30 -14.04 -27.19
C ASN A 64 -6.96 -13.13 -26.16
N LEU A 65 -6.18 -12.35 -25.39
CA LEU A 65 -6.75 -11.43 -24.40
C LEU A 65 -7.55 -10.31 -25.08
N PRO A 66 -8.73 -9.95 -24.53
CA PRO A 66 -9.47 -8.78 -24.98
C PRO A 66 -8.67 -7.49 -24.87
N THR A 67 -9.05 -6.48 -25.66
CA THR A 67 -8.44 -5.16 -25.55
C THR A 67 -8.62 -4.59 -24.15
N GLY A 68 -7.55 -4.05 -23.56
CA GLY A 68 -7.54 -3.53 -22.19
C GLY A 68 -7.10 -4.56 -21.14
N TRP A 69 -6.98 -5.84 -21.52
CA TRP A 69 -6.48 -6.89 -20.64
C TRP A 69 -5.03 -7.21 -20.95
N ALA A 70 -4.27 -7.59 -19.92
CA ALA A 70 -2.89 -8.06 -20.09
C ALA A 70 -2.49 -9.09 -19.03
N LEU A 71 -1.38 -9.79 -19.29
CA LEU A 71 -0.71 -10.69 -18.35
C LEU A 71 0.24 -9.91 -17.43
N THR A 72 0.66 -10.47 -16.29
CA THR A 72 1.64 -9.83 -15.39
C THR A 72 2.88 -9.31 -16.12
N PRO A 73 3.54 -8.24 -15.62
CA PRO A 73 4.78 -7.74 -16.23
C PRO A 73 5.86 -8.83 -16.38
N ALA A 74 5.94 -9.77 -15.43
CA ALA A 74 6.81 -10.93 -15.51
C ALA A 74 6.49 -11.82 -16.72
N ALA A 75 5.21 -12.17 -16.90
CA ALA A 75 4.76 -12.96 -18.04
C ALA A 75 4.97 -12.22 -19.38
N GLN A 76 4.73 -10.90 -19.42
CA GLN A 76 4.95 -10.08 -20.63
C GLN A 76 6.42 -9.98 -21.05
N THR A 77 7.32 -9.87 -20.08
CA THR A 77 8.77 -9.76 -20.30
C THR A 77 9.45 -11.11 -20.50
N GLY A 78 8.70 -12.21 -20.41
CA GLY A 78 9.24 -13.57 -20.53
C GLY A 78 9.99 -14.06 -19.30
N ASN A 79 9.84 -13.40 -18.14
CA ASN A 79 10.41 -13.85 -16.88
C ASN A 79 9.62 -15.04 -16.33
N MET A 80 9.96 -16.24 -16.81
CA MET A 80 9.27 -17.48 -16.43
C MET A 80 9.41 -17.78 -14.95
N TRP A 81 10.59 -17.54 -14.34
CA TRP A 81 10.80 -17.78 -12.91
C TRP A 81 9.79 -17.02 -12.05
N LYS A 82 9.58 -15.73 -12.36
CA LYS A 82 8.59 -14.92 -11.65
C LYS A 82 7.16 -15.33 -11.99
N SER A 83 6.90 -15.75 -13.23
CA SER A 83 5.60 -16.31 -13.65
C SER A 83 5.22 -17.56 -12.86
N TYR A 84 6.17 -18.45 -12.54
CA TYR A 84 5.94 -19.60 -11.64
C TYR A 84 5.61 -19.20 -10.20
N GLN A 85 6.15 -18.08 -9.72
CA GLN A 85 5.85 -17.57 -8.38
C GLN A 85 4.46 -16.94 -8.29
N GLU A 86 4.00 -16.36 -9.40
CA GLU A 86 2.72 -15.64 -9.48
C GLU A 86 1.55 -16.55 -9.84
N ALA A 87 1.79 -17.64 -10.58
CA ALA A 87 0.77 -18.63 -10.90
C ALA A 87 0.41 -19.46 -9.66
N THR A 88 -0.88 -19.65 -9.44
CA THR A 88 -1.39 -20.56 -8.41
C THR A 88 -1.88 -21.85 -9.04
N VAL A 89 -1.83 -22.95 -8.29
CA VAL A 89 -2.24 -24.27 -8.78
C VAL A 89 -3.27 -24.85 -7.84
N THR A 90 -4.36 -25.36 -8.41
CA THR A 90 -5.28 -26.24 -7.70
C THR A 90 -5.22 -27.61 -8.36
N ALA A 91 -5.21 -28.67 -7.57
CA ALA A 91 -5.11 -30.04 -8.05
C ALA A 91 -6.40 -30.79 -7.70
N ALA A 92 -6.94 -31.53 -8.67
CA ALA A 92 -8.08 -32.41 -8.44
C ALA A 92 -7.75 -33.83 -8.90
N TRP A 93 -8.26 -34.80 -8.15
CA TRP A 93 -8.25 -36.20 -8.56
C TRP A 93 -9.33 -36.45 -9.62
N ILE A 94 -8.97 -37.21 -10.65
CA ILE A 94 -9.88 -37.72 -11.67
C ILE A 94 -9.65 -39.23 -11.83
N GLU A 95 -10.58 -39.95 -12.45
CA GLU A 95 -10.56 -41.42 -12.54
C GLU A 95 -9.21 -42.00 -13.01
N ASN A 96 -8.51 -41.31 -13.89
CA ASN A 96 -7.24 -41.76 -14.49
C ASN A 96 -6.05 -40.83 -14.20
N GLY A 97 -6.07 -40.06 -13.10
CA GLY A 97 -4.90 -39.29 -12.69
C GLY A 97 -5.21 -38.00 -11.91
N ILE A 98 -4.28 -37.05 -12.02
CA ILE A 98 -4.37 -35.75 -11.35
C ILE A 98 -4.50 -34.68 -12.43
N ARG A 99 -5.53 -33.85 -12.31
CA ARG A 99 -5.70 -32.65 -13.13
C ARG A 99 -5.18 -31.45 -12.37
N LEU A 100 -4.26 -30.71 -12.99
CA LEU A 100 -3.78 -29.44 -12.47
C LEU A 100 -4.55 -28.32 -13.15
N PHE A 101 -5.13 -27.42 -12.35
CA PHE A 101 -5.71 -26.17 -12.80
C PHE A 101 -4.72 -25.07 -12.44
N ILE A 102 -4.06 -24.53 -13.46
CA ILE A 102 -3.06 -23.48 -13.32
C ILE A 102 -3.76 -22.15 -13.53
N HIS A 103 -3.81 -21.34 -12.49
CA HIS A 103 -4.36 -20.00 -12.53
C HIS A 103 -3.24 -19.03 -12.87
N ILE A 104 -3.27 -18.51 -14.09
CA ILE A 104 -2.33 -17.48 -14.54
C ILE A 104 -3.01 -16.13 -14.35
N PRO A 105 -2.44 -15.24 -13.55
CA PRO A 105 -3.04 -13.94 -13.33
C PRO A 105 -3.07 -13.09 -14.59
N ILE A 106 -4.28 -12.62 -14.90
CA ILE A 106 -4.58 -11.64 -15.94
C ILE A 106 -5.13 -10.39 -15.29
N PHE A 107 -5.16 -9.30 -16.04
CA PHE A 107 -5.60 -8.04 -15.49
C PHE A 107 -6.26 -7.13 -16.47
N GLU A 108 -7.31 -6.50 -15.98
CA GLU A 108 -7.98 -5.42 -16.64
C GLU A 108 -7.29 -4.10 -16.27
N PHE A 109 -6.87 -3.35 -17.27
CA PHE A 109 -6.21 -2.04 -17.20
C PHE A 109 -4.75 -2.08 -16.74
N THR A 110 -3.85 -1.54 -17.56
CA THR A 110 -2.45 -1.26 -17.19
C THR A 110 -2.33 -0.06 -16.24
N MET A 111 -3.15 0.02 -15.19
CA MET A 111 -3.14 1.18 -14.30
C MET A 111 -2.17 0.94 -13.15
N THR A 112 -0.98 1.55 -13.26
CA THR A 112 -0.16 1.81 -12.08
C THR A 112 -0.95 2.71 -11.15
N LEU A 113 -1.07 2.37 -9.88
CA LEU A 113 -1.54 3.31 -8.86
C LEU A 113 -0.42 3.51 -7.84
N THR A 114 -0.37 4.73 -7.33
CA THR A 114 0.46 5.07 -6.18
C THR A 114 -0.37 4.90 -4.93
N LEU A 115 0.12 4.09 -3.99
CA LEU A 115 -0.56 3.82 -2.73
C LEU A 115 -0.12 4.81 -1.65
N TYR A 116 -1.05 5.51 -1.02
CA TYR A 116 -0.80 6.42 0.09
C TYR A 116 -1.33 5.82 1.37
N ARG A 117 -0.56 5.90 2.46
CA ARG A 117 -1.07 5.65 3.81
C ARG A 117 -1.68 6.95 4.33
N VAL A 118 -2.92 6.88 4.79
CA VAL A 118 -3.61 8.03 5.36
C VAL A 118 -3.41 8.02 6.87
N ILE A 119 -2.98 9.15 7.42
CA ILE A 119 -2.74 9.34 8.84
C ILE A 119 -3.46 10.63 9.24
N SER A 120 -4.48 10.49 10.08
CA SER A 120 -5.26 11.61 10.59
C SER A 120 -4.72 11.99 11.97
N LEU A 121 -4.05 13.13 12.07
CA LEU A 121 -3.63 13.70 13.35
C LEU A 121 -4.67 14.73 13.81
N ALA A 122 -5.00 14.70 15.10
CA ALA A 122 -5.82 15.74 15.70
C ALA A 122 -5.06 17.08 15.67
N ARG A 123 -5.77 18.18 15.48
CA ARG A 123 -5.22 19.54 15.51
C ARG A 123 -5.73 20.28 16.72
N ALA A 124 -4.85 20.76 17.58
CA ALA A 124 -5.24 21.67 18.64
C ALA A 124 -5.89 22.95 18.08
N SER A 125 -6.97 23.38 18.71
CA SER A 125 -7.55 24.71 18.54
C SER A 125 -6.56 25.79 18.98
N THR A 126 -6.74 27.03 18.51
CA THR A 126 -5.89 28.17 18.88
C THR A 126 -5.81 28.40 20.38
N ASN A 127 -6.85 28.02 21.12
CA ASN A 127 -6.95 28.23 22.56
C ASN A 127 -6.43 27.00 23.35
N GLY A 128 -6.01 25.93 22.67
CA GLY A 128 -5.45 24.72 23.27
C GLY A 128 -6.43 23.87 24.08
N SER A 129 -7.72 24.19 24.09
CA SER A 129 -8.74 23.50 24.90
C SER A 129 -9.40 22.33 24.16
N THR A 130 -9.52 22.44 22.84
CA THR A 130 -10.18 21.45 21.98
C THR A 130 -9.26 21.02 20.84
N SER A 131 -9.55 19.87 20.28
CA SER A 131 -8.90 19.25 19.13
C SER A 131 -9.90 19.03 18.00
N LEU A 132 -9.41 19.12 16.77
CA LEU A 132 -10.17 18.89 15.54
C LEU A 132 -9.53 17.74 14.78
N GLN A 133 -10.31 16.73 14.39
CA GLN A 133 -9.80 15.62 13.60
C GLN A 133 -10.81 15.21 12.53
N TYR A 134 -10.32 14.97 11.31
CA TYR A 134 -11.13 14.35 10.27
C TYR A 134 -11.42 12.89 10.61
N THR A 135 -12.68 12.50 10.46
CA THR A 135 -13.16 11.14 10.72
C THR A 135 -13.70 10.49 9.45
N GLY A 136 -13.85 9.17 9.50
CA GLY A 136 -14.32 8.40 8.34
C GLY A 136 -13.32 8.32 7.19
N LEU A 137 -12.04 8.62 7.43
CA LEU A 137 -10.99 8.49 6.43
C LEU A 137 -10.56 7.01 6.27
N PRO A 138 -10.25 6.57 5.04
CA PRO A 138 -9.71 5.23 4.81
C PRO A 138 -8.29 5.13 5.38
N GLN A 139 -7.78 3.91 5.56
CA GLN A 139 -6.40 3.71 6.02
C GLN A 139 -5.39 3.91 4.89
N TYR A 140 -5.81 3.66 3.65
CA TYR A 140 -5.01 3.83 2.46
C TYR A 140 -5.82 4.46 1.32
N LEU A 141 -5.14 5.22 0.47
CA LEU A 141 -5.70 5.82 -0.74
C LEU A 141 -4.78 5.47 -1.91
N ALA A 142 -5.28 4.76 -2.92
CA ALA A 142 -4.56 4.55 -4.16
C ALA A 142 -5.01 5.58 -5.21
N THR A 143 -4.08 6.10 -6.01
CA THR A 143 -4.39 7.08 -7.08
C THR A 143 -3.63 6.74 -8.36
N SER A 144 -4.25 6.99 -9.50
CA SER A 144 -3.57 6.95 -10.79
C SER A 144 -2.54 8.10 -10.92
N PRO A 145 -1.52 7.95 -11.79
CA PRO A 145 -0.49 8.97 -12.03
C PRO A 145 -1.05 10.33 -12.47
N ASP A 146 -2.15 10.32 -13.22
CA ASP A 146 -2.86 11.51 -13.71
C ASP A 146 -3.85 12.09 -12.68
N GLN A 147 -3.97 11.46 -11.50
CA GLN A 147 -4.87 11.83 -10.41
C GLN A 147 -6.34 11.96 -10.86
N GLN A 148 -6.74 11.18 -11.86
CA GLN A 148 -8.13 11.11 -12.33
C GLN A 148 -8.94 10.02 -11.64
N THR A 149 -8.27 9.05 -11.02
CA THR A 149 -8.92 7.91 -10.39
C THR A 149 -8.33 7.61 -9.03
N PHE A 150 -9.18 7.16 -8.12
CA PHE A 150 -8.90 6.97 -6.71
C PHE A 150 -9.55 5.71 -6.19
N ILE A 151 -8.89 5.03 -5.24
CA ILE A 151 -9.46 3.87 -4.54
C ILE A 151 -9.18 4.02 -3.04
N GLU A 152 -10.24 4.02 -2.23
CA GLU A 152 -10.15 3.98 -0.77
C GLU A 152 -10.00 2.53 -0.31
N LEU A 153 -8.95 2.26 0.47
CA LEU A 153 -8.52 0.89 0.81
C LEU A 153 -8.34 0.74 2.33
N SER A 154 -8.68 -0.46 2.83
CA SER A 154 -8.41 -0.87 4.22
C SER A 154 -7.05 -1.55 4.34
N ALA A 155 -6.53 -1.68 5.55
CA ALA A 155 -5.30 -2.42 5.82
C ALA A 155 -5.40 -3.90 5.46
N GLU A 156 -6.59 -4.50 5.59
CA GLU A 156 -6.85 -5.91 5.22
C GLU A 156 -6.66 -6.14 3.72
N MET A 157 -7.12 -5.21 2.88
CA MET A 157 -6.96 -5.29 1.42
C MET A 157 -5.51 -5.13 0.98
N ILE A 158 -4.71 -4.39 1.76
CA ILE A 158 -3.29 -4.15 1.48
C ILE A 158 -2.40 -5.26 2.07
N GLY A 159 -2.83 -5.96 3.11
CA GLY A 159 -2.05 -7.01 3.77
C GLY A 159 -1.43 -8.02 2.80
N PRO A 160 -2.23 -8.67 1.93
CA PRO A 160 -1.75 -9.61 0.91
C PRO A 160 -0.72 -9.00 -0.04
N CYS A 161 -0.91 -7.74 -0.44
CA CYS A 161 -0.02 -6.98 -1.33
C CYS A 161 1.38 -6.74 -0.78
N ARG A 162 1.55 -6.80 0.55
CA ARG A 162 2.84 -6.49 1.19
C ARG A 162 3.74 -7.71 1.28
N SER A 163 3.26 -8.89 0.90
CA SER A 163 4.06 -10.11 0.91
C SER A 163 4.94 -10.18 -0.35
N ALA A 164 6.23 -10.48 -0.19
CA ALA A 164 7.16 -10.62 -1.33
C ALA A 164 6.78 -11.74 -2.32
N LYS A 165 5.85 -12.62 -1.91
CA LYS A 165 5.40 -13.78 -2.69
C LYS A 165 4.19 -13.46 -3.57
N GLN A 166 3.39 -12.46 -3.22
CA GLN A 166 2.17 -12.15 -3.95
C GLN A 166 2.34 -10.81 -4.66
N ALA A 167 2.52 -10.87 -5.98
CA ALA A 167 2.69 -9.67 -6.80
C ALA A 167 1.37 -8.93 -7.10
N ILE A 168 0.24 -9.44 -6.59
CA ILE A 168 -1.11 -9.06 -7.04
C ILE A 168 -1.99 -8.82 -5.83
N CYS A 169 -2.65 -7.66 -5.84
CA CYS A 169 -3.58 -7.23 -4.81
C CYS A 169 -5.02 -7.54 -5.22
N PRO A 170 -5.74 -8.42 -4.51
CA PRO A 170 -7.16 -8.62 -4.76
C PRO A 170 -7.95 -7.41 -4.22
N ILE A 171 -7.99 -6.32 -4.98
CA ILE A 171 -8.77 -5.14 -4.64
C ILE A 171 -10.18 -5.33 -5.15
N SER A 172 -11.11 -5.65 -4.26
CA SER A 172 -12.54 -5.80 -4.55
C SER A 172 -13.33 -4.49 -4.39
N ARG A 173 -12.67 -3.34 -4.56
CA ARG A 173 -13.27 -2.01 -4.41
C ARG A 173 -13.45 -1.33 -5.75
N ALA A 174 -14.58 -0.65 -5.91
CA ALA A 174 -14.84 0.17 -7.07
C ALA A 174 -13.85 1.33 -7.18
N VAL A 175 -13.45 1.65 -8.41
CA VAL A 175 -12.58 2.79 -8.72
C VAL A 175 -13.42 4.07 -8.78
N SER A 176 -13.08 5.04 -7.96
CA SER A 176 -13.74 6.35 -7.95
C SER A 176 -13.06 7.29 -8.95
N GLN A 177 -13.82 7.99 -9.76
CA GLN A 177 -13.30 9.09 -10.57
C GLN A 177 -13.11 10.36 -9.72
N LYS A 178 -12.21 11.25 -10.16
CA LYS A 178 -11.89 12.52 -9.51
C LYS A 178 -13.14 13.34 -9.17
N ASN A 179 -14.10 13.39 -10.08
CA ASN A 179 -15.31 14.20 -9.97
C ASN A 179 -16.46 13.48 -9.24
N ASN A 180 -16.25 12.25 -8.77
CA ASN A 180 -17.26 11.54 -7.99
C ASN A 180 -17.52 12.29 -6.68
N LYS A 181 -18.78 12.55 -6.37
CA LYS A 181 -19.18 13.25 -5.14
C LYS A 181 -19.07 12.29 -3.95
N GLY A 182 -18.56 12.75 -2.80
CA GLY A 182 -18.66 12.02 -1.52
C GLY A 182 -17.37 11.51 -0.87
N ALA A 183 -16.24 11.42 -1.57
CA ALA A 183 -15.00 10.94 -0.94
C ALA A 183 -14.21 12.09 -0.27
N CYS A 184 -14.34 12.22 1.05
CA CYS A 184 -13.58 13.20 1.85
C CYS A 184 -12.06 13.05 1.65
N SER A 185 -11.56 11.81 1.63
CA SER A 185 -10.12 11.54 1.45
C SER A 185 -9.59 12.08 0.12
N VAL A 186 -10.39 11.98 -0.95
CA VAL A 186 -10.06 12.52 -2.28
C VAL A 186 -10.10 14.04 -2.27
N ALA A 187 -11.08 14.66 -1.59
CA ALA A 187 -11.14 16.11 -1.46
C ALA A 187 -9.91 16.68 -0.73
N ILE A 188 -9.52 16.05 0.39
CA ILE A 188 -8.29 16.37 1.12
C ILE A 188 -7.06 16.16 0.22
N PHE A 189 -6.98 15.02 -0.47
CA PHE A 189 -5.87 14.71 -1.36
C PHE A 189 -5.75 15.68 -2.53
N LEU A 190 -6.85 16.26 -3.02
CA LEU A 190 -6.84 17.26 -4.09
C LEU A 190 -6.67 18.69 -3.55
N ALA A 191 -6.79 18.90 -2.23
CA ALA A 191 -6.91 20.21 -1.59
C ALA A 191 -8.06 21.06 -2.17
N ASP A 192 -9.21 20.43 -2.35
CA ASP A 192 -10.43 21.09 -2.79
C ASP A 192 -11.24 21.54 -1.56
N ASN A 193 -11.06 22.79 -1.13
CA ASN A 193 -11.68 23.32 0.09
C ASN A 193 -13.21 23.22 0.07
N HIS A 194 -13.84 23.48 -1.08
CA HIS A 194 -15.30 23.39 -1.21
C HIS A 194 -15.78 21.95 -0.95
N ARG A 195 -15.10 20.97 -1.56
CA ARG A 195 -15.45 19.56 -1.35
C ARG A 195 -15.06 19.06 0.04
N ILE A 196 -14.04 19.63 0.68
CA ILE A 196 -13.70 19.31 2.07
C ILE A 196 -14.87 19.74 2.96
N GLU A 197 -15.35 20.98 2.82
CA GLU A 197 -16.48 21.49 3.60
C GLU A 197 -17.76 20.67 3.39
N GLU A 198 -18.04 20.24 2.15
CA GLU A 198 -19.24 19.48 1.83
C GLU A 198 -19.17 18.00 2.24
N ASN A 199 -18.01 17.35 2.07
CA ASN A 199 -17.91 15.89 2.16
C ASN A 199 -17.19 15.38 3.41
N CYS A 200 -16.46 16.23 4.15
CA CYS A 200 -15.67 15.79 5.31
C CYS A 200 -16.39 16.02 6.63
N ALA A 201 -16.39 14.99 7.47
CA ALA A 201 -16.81 15.10 8.86
C ALA A 201 -15.61 15.40 9.77
N VAL A 202 -15.73 16.44 10.59
CA VAL A 202 -14.75 16.80 11.61
C VAL A 202 -15.35 16.53 12.98
N VAL A 203 -14.61 15.85 13.84
CA VAL A 203 -14.98 15.68 15.25
C VAL A 203 -14.19 16.66 16.08
N VAL A 204 -14.90 17.31 17.01
CA VAL A 204 -14.32 18.21 18.01
C VAL A 204 -14.30 17.50 19.36
N THR A 205 -13.12 17.34 19.95
CA THR A 205 -12.95 16.71 21.27
C THR A 205 -12.11 17.60 22.20
N PRO A 206 -12.14 17.39 23.52
CA PRO A 206 -11.17 18.02 24.41
C PRO A 206 -9.73 17.69 23.99
N TRP A 207 -8.84 18.67 24.03
CA TRP A 207 -7.42 18.44 23.74
C TRP A 207 -6.78 17.65 24.87
N THR A 208 -6.22 16.49 24.55
CA THR A 208 -5.64 15.56 25.53
C THR A 208 -4.11 15.69 25.67
N GLY A 209 -3.48 16.57 24.88
CA GLY A 209 -2.03 16.72 24.85
C GLY A 209 -1.44 16.48 23.47
N GLN A 210 -0.12 16.66 23.36
CA GLN A 210 0.62 16.47 22.10
C GLN A 210 0.48 15.03 21.59
N ASP A 211 0.46 14.86 20.28
CA ASP A 211 0.40 13.56 19.61
C ASP A 211 1.53 13.44 18.59
N ALA A 212 2.12 12.25 18.48
CA ALA A 212 3.19 11.99 17.53
C ALA A 212 3.10 10.59 16.93
N VAL A 213 3.39 10.49 15.64
CA VAL A 213 3.25 9.27 14.87
C VAL A 213 4.48 8.99 14.01
N TYR A 214 4.96 7.75 14.04
CA TYR A 214 6.06 7.34 13.17
C TYR A 214 5.55 7.12 11.75
N LEU A 215 6.09 7.88 10.80
CA LEU A 215 5.72 7.82 9.38
C LEU A 215 6.56 6.81 8.58
N GLY A 216 7.59 6.22 9.22
CA GLY A 216 8.57 5.40 8.54
C GLY A 216 9.76 6.23 8.04
N HIS A 217 10.85 5.55 7.72
CA HIS A 217 12.07 6.17 7.18
C HIS A 217 12.54 7.38 8.00
N ARG A 218 12.62 7.21 9.33
CA ARG A 218 13.12 8.22 10.28
C ARG A 218 12.30 9.50 10.38
N ARG A 219 11.11 9.55 9.78
CA ARG A 219 10.20 10.70 9.86
C ARG A 219 9.07 10.48 10.83
N TRP A 220 8.69 11.59 11.46
CA TRP A 220 7.67 11.66 12.49
C TRP A 220 6.70 12.78 12.15
N GLY A 221 5.40 12.51 12.29
CA GLY A 221 4.37 13.54 12.32
C GLY A 221 4.15 13.96 13.76
N LEU A 222 4.00 15.26 13.99
CA LEU A 222 3.76 15.86 15.30
C LEU A 222 2.53 16.77 15.25
N SER A 223 1.70 16.66 16.28
CA SER A 223 0.71 17.67 16.61
C SER A 223 0.88 18.17 18.05
N ALA A 224 0.94 19.48 18.21
CA ALA A 224 1.05 20.20 19.45
C ALA A 224 0.17 21.46 19.40
N THR A 225 0.06 22.16 20.54
CA THR A 225 -0.65 23.45 20.63
C THR A 225 0.14 24.60 20.03
N ASN A 226 1.46 24.58 20.23
CA ASN A 226 2.39 25.63 19.86
C ASN A 226 3.63 25.04 19.16
N VAL A 227 4.62 25.89 18.89
CA VAL A 227 5.91 25.45 18.39
C VAL A 227 6.58 24.53 19.43
N THR A 228 6.99 23.34 19.01
CA THR A 228 7.70 22.37 19.85
C THR A 228 9.19 22.40 19.50
N ARG A 229 10.03 22.62 20.51
CA ARG A 229 11.49 22.57 20.37
C ARG A 229 11.99 21.14 20.56
N LEU A 230 12.71 20.64 19.56
CA LEU A 230 13.35 19.33 19.58
C LEU A 230 14.86 19.50 19.75
N VAL A 231 15.46 18.78 20.68
CA VAL A 231 16.90 18.62 20.83
C VAL A 231 17.29 17.31 20.15
N VAL A 232 18.04 17.39 19.05
CA VAL A 232 18.57 16.23 18.34
C VAL A 232 19.97 15.95 18.85
N THR A 233 20.27 14.69 19.19
CA THR A 233 21.57 14.24 19.68
C THR A 233 22.09 13.08 18.82
N CYS A 234 23.33 13.19 18.36
CA CYS A 234 23.97 12.26 17.43
C CYS A 234 25.28 11.70 18.01
N PRO A 235 25.43 10.38 18.19
CA PRO A 235 26.62 9.78 18.82
C PRO A 235 27.92 9.88 17.99
N HIS A 236 27.82 10.08 16.67
CA HIS A 236 28.95 9.96 15.73
C HIS A 236 29.00 11.11 14.71
N HIS A 237 29.03 12.36 15.17
CA HIS A 237 29.43 13.48 14.31
C HIS A 237 30.93 13.76 14.50
N ALA A 238 31.75 13.34 13.53
CA ALA A 238 33.21 13.52 13.58
C ALA A 238 33.66 15.00 13.49
N THR A 239 32.79 15.90 13.03
CA THR A 239 33.12 17.30 12.72
C THR A 239 31.93 18.27 12.94
N GLY A 240 31.27 18.19 14.10
CA GLY A 240 30.19 19.11 14.47
C GLY A 240 29.73 18.97 15.93
N PRO A 241 28.84 19.86 16.43
CA PRO A 241 28.26 19.69 17.75
C PRO A 241 27.43 18.40 17.80
N ASN A 242 27.60 17.62 18.88
CA ASN A 242 26.90 16.34 19.09
C ASN A 242 25.39 16.52 19.26
N SER A 243 24.92 17.76 19.42
CA SER A 243 23.51 18.10 19.48
C SER A 243 23.18 19.42 18.78
N TYR A 244 21.96 19.52 18.28
CA TYR A 244 21.39 20.75 17.71
C TYR A 244 19.89 20.81 17.97
N THR A 245 19.28 21.97 17.76
CA THR A 245 17.84 22.18 18.00
C THR A 245 17.06 22.36 16.71
N ILE A 246 15.82 21.89 16.71
CA ILE A 246 14.85 22.09 15.63
C ILE A 246 13.57 22.63 16.27
N ASP A 247 13.11 23.80 15.83
CA ASP A 247 11.79 24.31 16.20
C ASP A 247 10.76 23.84 15.17
N THR A 248 9.76 23.09 15.63
CA THR A 248 8.73 22.50 14.78
C THR A 248 7.38 23.18 15.01
N PRO A 249 6.62 23.54 13.96
CA PRO A 249 5.31 24.15 14.15
C PRO A 249 4.30 23.17 14.76
N ALA A 250 3.20 23.72 15.26
CA ALA A 250 2.12 23.00 15.94
C ALA A 250 1.58 21.78 15.19
N ILE A 251 1.62 21.78 13.85
CA ILE A 251 1.49 20.54 13.07
C ILE A 251 2.66 20.49 12.10
N SER A 252 3.43 19.41 12.18
CA SER A 252 4.63 19.28 11.36
C SER A 252 4.98 17.84 11.06
N ILE A 253 5.84 17.69 10.05
CA ILE A 253 6.60 16.47 9.81
C ILE A 253 8.06 16.86 9.92
N PHE A 254 8.81 16.12 10.72
CA PHE A 254 10.25 16.30 10.85
C PHE A 254 10.97 14.97 10.67
N GLU A 255 12.25 15.08 10.34
CA GLU A 255 13.12 13.94 10.09
C GLU A 255 14.28 13.91 11.08
N ILE A 256 14.56 12.73 11.61
CA ILE A 256 15.69 12.49 12.50
C ILE A 256 16.80 11.84 11.68
N PRO A 257 18.03 12.38 11.68
CA PRO A 257 19.11 11.75 10.95
C PRO A 257 19.40 10.33 11.45
N MET A 258 20.06 9.55 10.60
CA MET A 258 20.50 8.19 10.97
C MET A 258 21.33 8.25 12.25
N SER A 259 21.16 7.25 13.11
CA SER A 259 21.84 7.11 14.40
C SER A 259 21.63 8.24 15.42
N CYS A 260 20.79 9.24 15.14
CA CYS A 260 20.47 10.32 16.08
C CYS A 260 19.14 10.07 16.81
N THR A 261 19.00 10.60 18.02
CA THR A 261 17.73 10.69 18.75
C THR A 261 17.24 12.13 18.75
N ALA A 262 15.92 12.35 18.82
CA ALA A 262 15.36 13.67 19.07
C ALA A 262 14.53 13.65 20.36
N GLN A 263 14.53 14.73 21.11
CA GLN A 263 13.79 14.83 22.36
C GLN A 263 13.09 16.19 22.48
N SER A 264 11.87 16.19 22.99
CA SER A 264 11.14 17.36 23.49
C SER A 264 10.90 17.20 24.99
N ASP A 265 10.22 18.17 25.60
CA ASP A 265 9.80 18.07 27.00
C ASP A 265 8.88 16.85 27.25
N ASP A 266 8.05 16.48 26.26
CA ASP A 266 7.04 15.43 26.40
C ASP A 266 7.43 14.08 25.74
N TRP A 267 8.36 14.08 24.78
CA TRP A 267 8.62 12.92 23.91
C TRP A 267 10.10 12.65 23.66
N ILE A 268 10.46 11.36 23.58
CA ILE A 268 11.74 10.87 23.07
C ILE A 268 11.49 10.10 21.77
N PHE A 269 12.08 10.58 20.68
CA PHE A 269 12.03 9.96 19.37
C PHE A 269 13.31 9.14 19.14
N GLN A 270 13.13 7.83 19.02
CA GLN A 270 14.23 6.87 18.98
C GLN A 270 15.05 6.93 17.69
N ALA A 271 16.34 6.61 17.82
CA ALA A 271 17.25 6.50 16.71
C ALA A 271 16.86 5.36 15.77
N SER A 272 17.02 5.60 14.47
CA SER A 272 16.81 4.60 13.44
C SER A 272 18.06 4.46 12.58
N PHE A 273 18.46 3.22 12.34
CA PHE A 273 19.60 2.84 11.49
C PHE A 273 19.18 2.43 10.07
N ARG A 274 17.90 2.63 9.72
CA ARG A 274 17.44 2.36 8.37
C ARG A 274 18.00 3.42 7.43
N LYS A 275 18.73 2.98 6.41
CA LYS A 275 19.21 3.84 5.32
C LYS A 275 18.03 4.56 4.68
N ASP A 276 18.27 5.81 4.32
CA ASP A 276 17.36 6.55 3.45
C ASP A 276 17.14 5.79 2.16
N THR A 277 15.87 5.59 1.85
CA THR A 277 15.41 5.39 0.49
C THR A 277 14.85 6.74 0.08
N HIS A 278 15.62 7.50 -0.70
CA HIS A 278 15.26 8.85 -1.13
C HIS A 278 13.83 8.85 -1.69
N ARG A 279 12.90 9.50 -0.98
CA ARG A 279 11.51 9.75 -1.42
C ARG A 279 11.05 11.12 -0.88
N LYS A 280 10.29 11.87 -1.67
CA LYS A 280 9.89 13.28 -1.56
C LYS A 280 8.40 13.51 -1.15
N TRP A 281 8.04 13.93 0.08
CA TRP A 281 6.66 13.81 0.65
C TRP A 281 5.69 14.99 0.43
N ILE A 282 4.34 14.75 0.42
CA ILE A 282 3.30 15.82 0.64
C ILE A 282 2.86 15.88 2.08
N THR A 283 2.79 17.10 2.58
CA THR A 283 1.97 17.49 3.73
C THR A 283 0.77 18.30 3.20
N ARG A 284 -0.48 17.90 3.48
CA ARG A 284 -1.67 18.72 3.19
C ARG A 284 -2.37 19.10 4.48
N THR A 285 -2.34 20.38 4.81
CA THR A 285 -2.99 20.96 5.99
C THR A 285 -4.45 21.27 5.68
N ALA A 286 -5.32 21.03 6.67
CA ALA A 286 -6.68 21.56 6.65
C ALA A 286 -6.65 23.10 6.58
N PRO A 287 -7.66 23.74 5.94
CA PRO A 287 -7.85 25.19 5.98
C PRO A 287 -7.82 25.72 7.43
N GLN A 288 -7.44 26.98 7.59
CA GLN A 288 -7.38 27.56 8.94
C GLN A 288 -8.79 27.74 9.51
N LEU A 289 -8.91 27.76 10.83
CA LEU A 289 -10.19 27.88 11.55
C LEU A 289 -11.00 29.13 11.13
N ALA A 290 -10.33 30.17 10.62
CA ALA A 290 -11.00 31.37 10.10
C ALA A 290 -11.76 31.13 8.77
N ASP A 291 -11.43 30.07 8.03
CA ASP A 291 -12.03 29.73 6.73
C ASP A 291 -13.25 28.83 6.87
N LEU A 292 -13.34 28.05 7.95
CA LEU A 292 -14.56 27.30 8.29
C LEU A 292 -15.57 28.26 8.91
N LYS A 293 -16.26 29.03 8.07
CA LYS A 293 -17.60 29.49 8.45
C LYS A 293 -18.37 28.22 8.81
N ILE A 294 -18.81 28.10 10.05
CA ILE A 294 -19.83 27.11 10.43
C ILE A 294 -21.19 27.83 10.37
N PRO A 295 -21.88 27.93 9.22
CA PRO A 295 -23.29 28.26 9.21
C PRO A 295 -24.09 26.96 9.24
N GLY A 296 -24.63 26.63 10.42
CA GLY A 296 -25.93 25.96 10.51
C GLY A 296 -26.03 24.48 10.13
N ARG A 297 -25.19 23.60 10.68
CA ARG A 297 -25.59 22.18 10.85
C ARG A 297 -25.43 21.70 12.28
N PRO A 298 -26.40 20.92 12.79
CA PRO A 298 -26.54 20.68 14.21
C PRO A 298 -25.44 19.74 14.70
N LEU A 299 -24.77 20.16 15.77
CA LEU A 299 -23.99 19.29 16.63
C LEU A 299 -24.88 18.13 17.07
N PHE A 300 -24.49 16.89 16.79
CA PHE A 300 -25.08 15.75 17.47
C PHE A 300 -24.56 15.73 18.91
N THR A 301 -25.25 16.45 19.79
CA THR A 301 -25.24 16.16 21.23
C THR A 301 -26.28 15.08 21.48
N THR A 302 -25.88 13.99 22.13
CA THR A 302 -26.77 12.91 22.57
C THR A 302 -27.93 13.42 23.43
N PRO A 303 -29.05 12.69 23.48
CA PRO A 303 -30.37 13.26 23.73
C PRO A 303 -30.67 13.35 25.23
N ASP A 304 -31.07 14.53 25.69
CA ASP A 304 -32.10 14.66 26.71
C ASP A 304 -32.75 16.04 26.64
N GLU A 305 -34.05 16.01 26.87
CA GLU A 305 -34.97 17.12 27.13
C GLU A 305 -35.64 17.82 25.93
N ILE A 306 -36.94 17.54 25.85
CA ILE A 306 -37.95 18.01 24.91
C ILE A 306 -38.33 19.45 25.26
N GLN A 307 -38.24 20.37 24.31
CA GLN A 307 -39.15 21.53 24.23
C GLN A 307 -39.26 22.12 22.82
N HIS A 308 -40.49 22.50 22.46
CA HIS A 308 -40.96 22.96 21.15
C HIS A 308 -40.52 24.41 20.79
N PRO A 309 -40.64 24.83 19.51
CA PRO A 309 -39.98 26.01 18.97
C PRO A 309 -40.83 27.29 19.11
N ASP A 310 -40.15 28.44 19.19
CA ASP A 310 -40.75 29.73 18.84
C ASP A 310 -39.85 30.49 17.85
N GLN A 311 -40.52 31.16 16.91
CA GLN A 311 -40.01 31.83 15.73
C GLN A 311 -39.55 33.27 16.01
N THR A 312 -38.95 33.89 14.97
CA THR A 312 -38.61 35.32 14.77
C THR A 312 -37.25 35.74 15.35
N ASP A 313 -36.41 36.56 14.71
CA ASP A 313 -36.64 37.59 13.70
C ASP A 313 -35.34 37.94 12.94
N ARG A 314 -35.49 38.53 11.74
CA ARG A 314 -34.44 39.17 10.95
C ARG A 314 -33.95 40.45 11.64
N SER A 315 -32.64 40.72 11.67
CA SER A 315 -32.13 42.08 11.40
C SER A 315 -30.59 42.18 11.25
N LYS A 316 -30.20 43.00 10.27
CA LYS A 316 -28.99 43.86 10.17
C LYS A 316 -27.62 43.26 9.73
N LEU A 317 -27.22 43.67 8.52
CA LEU A 317 -25.84 43.92 8.05
C LEU A 317 -25.23 45.15 8.80
N PRO A 318 -23.88 45.41 8.85
CA PRO A 318 -22.98 45.51 7.69
C PRO A 318 -21.46 45.17 7.88
N ARG A 319 -20.73 45.29 6.76
CA ARG A 319 -19.28 45.14 6.45
C ARG A 319 -18.30 45.81 7.44
N HIS A 320 -17.10 45.25 7.63
CA HIS A 320 -15.80 45.83 7.22
C HIS A 320 -14.58 44.94 7.56
N HIS A 321 -13.58 44.99 6.65
CA HIS A 321 -12.13 44.75 6.78
C HIS A 321 -11.58 43.58 7.63
N LEU A 322 -10.88 42.65 6.96
CA LEU A 322 -9.44 42.50 7.18
C LEU A 322 -8.74 41.98 5.92
N GLN A 323 -7.75 42.74 5.50
CA GLN A 323 -6.78 42.44 4.46
C GLN A 323 -5.52 41.95 5.19
N GLU A 324 -4.74 41.10 4.52
CA GLU A 324 -3.42 40.59 4.92
C GLU A 324 -3.37 39.45 5.95
N LEU A 325 -3.05 38.25 5.47
CA LEU A 325 -1.75 37.60 5.74
C LEU A 325 -1.59 36.39 4.81
N THR A 326 -1.08 36.67 3.62
CA THR A 326 -0.36 35.72 2.76
C THR A 326 0.98 35.40 3.41
N ALA A 327 1.21 34.15 3.83
CA ALA A 327 2.54 33.56 3.91
C ALA A 327 2.43 32.03 4.05
N GLY A 328 2.98 31.29 3.09
CA GLY A 328 3.23 29.86 3.21
C GLY A 328 2.39 28.93 2.33
N MET A 329 2.27 29.22 1.03
CA MET A 329 1.96 28.19 0.04
C MET A 329 3.18 27.28 -0.15
N ILE A 330 3.07 25.99 0.18
CA ILE A 330 4.03 24.97 -0.29
C ILE A 330 3.25 23.72 -0.70
N HIS A 331 3.29 23.43 -2.00
CA HIS A 331 2.86 22.17 -2.62
C HIS A 331 4.00 21.14 -2.58
N GLN A 332 3.69 19.82 -2.58
CA GLN A 332 4.31 18.76 -3.44
C GLN A 332 4.30 17.32 -2.87
N MET A 333 4.14 16.34 -3.79
CA MET A 333 3.96 14.85 -3.80
C MET A 333 5.13 13.92 -3.52
N ASP A 334 4.82 12.79 -2.86
CA ASP A 334 5.58 11.53 -2.98
C ASP A 334 4.89 10.41 -3.72
N GLY A 335 5.67 9.73 -4.55
CA GLY A 335 5.44 8.40 -5.06
C GLY A 335 6.40 7.40 -4.41
N LEU A 336 5.94 6.16 -4.28
CA LEU A 336 6.75 5.02 -3.82
C LEU A 336 7.73 4.56 -4.91
N SER A 337 9.00 4.35 -4.53
CA SER A 337 9.96 3.45 -5.21
C SER A 337 10.83 2.71 -4.20
N ASP A 338 10.45 1.46 -3.97
CA ASP A 338 11.19 0.27 -3.44
C ASP A 338 10.13 -0.80 -3.27
N LEU A 339 9.54 -1.07 -4.43
CA LEU A 339 8.93 -2.30 -4.90
C LEU A 339 9.17 -2.15 -6.39
N GLU A 340 10.14 -2.90 -6.90
CA GLU A 340 10.27 -3.08 -8.34
C GLU A 340 8.87 -3.37 -8.91
N HIS A 341 8.54 -2.60 -9.94
CA HIS A 341 7.29 -2.58 -10.70
C HIS A 341 6.23 -3.59 -10.27
N MET A 342 5.23 -3.13 -9.53
CA MET A 342 4.05 -3.92 -9.23
C MET A 342 2.81 -3.11 -9.60
N ARG A 343 2.32 -3.38 -10.81
CA ARG A 343 1.14 -2.81 -11.45
C ARG A 343 -0.11 -3.56 -10.97
N LEU A 344 -1.20 -2.81 -10.79
CA LEU A 344 -2.41 -3.23 -10.08
C LEU A 344 -3.46 -3.77 -11.04
N ASN A 345 -4.10 -4.84 -10.60
CA ASN A 345 -4.93 -5.70 -11.43
C ASN A 345 -6.13 -6.16 -10.61
N THR A 346 -7.34 -5.91 -11.10
CA THR A 346 -8.61 -6.37 -10.52
C THR A 346 -9.11 -7.63 -11.23
N GLU A 347 -9.58 -8.62 -10.47
CA GLU A 347 -10.28 -9.82 -10.95
C GLU A 347 -11.79 -9.58 -11.04
N LEU A 348 -12.40 -10.07 -12.12
CA LEU A 348 -13.85 -10.19 -12.30
C LEU A 348 -14.17 -11.63 -12.70
N GLU A 349 -15.11 -12.21 -11.95
CA GLU A 349 -15.66 -13.55 -12.11
C GLU A 349 -16.67 -13.54 -13.27
N VAL A 350 -16.47 -14.38 -14.29
CA VAL A 350 -17.49 -14.64 -15.32
C VAL A 350 -17.67 -16.15 -15.46
N SER A 351 -18.95 -16.55 -15.43
CA SER A 351 -19.49 -17.90 -15.39
C SER A 351 -19.16 -18.75 -16.60
#